data_AF-V8N064-F1
#
_entry.id   AF-V8N064-F1
#
_cell.length_a   1.000
_cell.length_b   1.000
_cell.length_c   1.000
_cell.angle_alpha   90.00
_cell.angle_beta   90.00
_cell.angle_gamma   90.00
#
_symmetry.space_group_name_H-M   'P 1'
#
loop_
_entity.id
_entity.type
_entity.pdbx_description
1 polymer ?
#
loop_
_entity_poly.entity_id
_entity_poly.type
_entity_poly.pdbx_seq_one_letter_code
_entity_poly.pdbx_strand_id
1 'polypeptide(L)'
;MNATDGKFWITQEGNNIITYTTFGLTVLYDTSSYVHVSVPSMYRGHMCGLAGNFNGDLKDDFMLANGKLTENVEEFAASWKVPMNG
;
A
#
# COMPACT_ATOMS: atom_id res chain seq x y z
N MET A 1 -16.65 -6.24 -11.74
CA MET A 1 -17.82 -6.45 -10.83
C MET A 1 -17.93 -5.22 -9.93
N ASN A 2 -19.13 -4.65 -9.78
CA ASN A 2 -19.34 -3.47 -8.94
C ASN A 2 -19.74 -3.93 -7.53
N ALA A 3 -19.01 -3.50 -6.50
CA ALA A 3 -19.51 -3.66 -5.14
C ALA A 3 -20.65 -2.66 -4.92
N THR A 4 -21.63 -3.08 -4.14
CA THR A 4 -23.04 -2.64 -4.10
C THR A 4 -23.34 -1.16 -3.80
N ASP A 5 -22.34 -0.29 -3.63
CA ASP A 5 -22.52 1.15 -3.38
C ASP A 5 -21.83 2.06 -4.41
N GLY A 6 -21.21 1.51 -5.46
CA GLY A 6 -20.47 2.32 -6.44
C GLY A 6 -19.31 3.11 -5.84
N LYS A 7 -18.81 2.70 -4.67
CA LYS A 7 -17.64 3.29 -4.02
C LYS A 7 -16.35 2.56 -4.38
N PHE A 8 -16.50 1.38 -4.99
CA PHE A 8 -15.44 0.44 -5.29
C PHE A 8 -15.81 -0.36 -6.55
N TRP A 9 -14.85 -0.45 -7.47
CA TRP A 9 -15.00 -1.16 -8.73
C TRP A 9 -13.81 -2.08 -8.93
N ILE A 10 -14.08 -3.27 -9.48
CA ILE A 10 -13.03 -4.21 -9.88
C ILE A 10 -13.16 -4.46 -11.38
N THR A 11 -12.05 -4.30 -12.09
CA THR A 11 -11.91 -4.73 -13.48
C THR A 11 -10.82 -5.79 -13.59
N GLN A 12 -10.89 -6.57 -14.67
CA GLN A 12 -9.86 -7.53 -15.02
C GLN A 12 -9.37 -7.22 -16.43
N GLU A 13 -8.07 -7.04 -16.57
CA GLU A 13 -7.39 -6.77 -17.83
C GLU A 13 -6.32 -7.84 -18.06
N GLY A 14 -6.65 -8.85 -18.87
CA GLY A 14 -5.85 -10.07 -18.94
C GLY A 14 -5.78 -10.78 -17.58
N ASN A 15 -4.57 -10.99 -17.07
CA ASN A 15 -4.34 -11.56 -15.74
C ASN A 15 -4.29 -10.51 -14.63
N ASN A 16 -4.39 -9.22 -14.96
CA ASN A 16 -4.34 -8.17 -13.95
C ASN A 16 -5.73 -7.93 -13.37
N ILE A 17 -5.83 -7.95 -12.04
CA ILE A 17 -6.99 -7.46 -11.29
C ILE A 17 -6.70 -6.01 -10.91
N ILE A 18 -7.56 -5.09 -11.34
CA ILE A 18 -7.44 -3.67 -11.01
C ILE A 18 -8.62 -3.25 -10.17
N THR A 19 -8.34 -2.60 -9.04
CA THR A 19 -9.35 -2.03 -8.16
C THR A 19 -9.35 -0.52 -8.24
N TYR A 20 -10.54 0.07 -8.20
CA TYR A 20 -10.74 1.50 -8.16
C TYR A 20 -11.59 1.85 -6.96
N THR A 21 -11.28 2.97 -6.32
CA THR A 21 -12.03 3.50 -5.18
C THR A 21 -12.41 4.96 -5.44
N THR A 22 -13.51 5.40 -4.83
CA THR A 22 -13.94 6.81 -4.91
C THR A 22 -12.96 7.80 -4.28
N PHE A 23 -12.12 7.33 -3.36
CA PHE A 23 -11.07 8.14 -2.72
C PHE A 23 -9.73 8.11 -3.49
N GLY A 24 -9.70 7.49 -4.68
CA GLY A 24 -8.59 7.56 -5.62
C GLY A 24 -7.49 6.52 -5.42
N LEU A 25 -7.57 5.64 -4.42
CA LEU A 25 -6.70 4.47 -4.32
C LEU A 25 -6.99 3.51 -5.48
N THR A 26 -5.93 3.08 -6.14
CA THR A 26 -5.94 2.02 -7.15
C THR A 26 -4.92 0.95 -6.77
N VAL A 27 -5.34 -0.32 -6.86
CA VAL A 27 -4.46 -1.48 -6.72
C VAL A 27 -4.51 -2.30 -7.99
N LEU A 28 -3.35 -2.55 -8.59
CA LEU A 28 -3.17 -3.52 -9.66
C LEU A 28 -2.45 -4.74 -9.06
N TYR A 29 -3.02 -5.93 -9.27
CA TYR A 29 -2.43 -7.20 -8.90
C TYR A 29 -2.36 -8.13 -10.10
N ASP A 30 -1.19 -8.67 -10.41
CA ASP A 30 -0.96 -9.52 -11.59
C ASP A 30 -1.45 -10.97 -11.43
N THR A 31 -2.12 -11.29 -10.32
CA THR A 31 -2.53 -12.65 -9.92
C THR A 31 -1.38 -13.61 -9.59
N SER A 32 -0.16 -13.09 -9.45
CA SER A 32 1.02 -13.86 -9.07
C SER A 32 1.75 -13.19 -7.89
N SER A 33 2.60 -12.21 -8.16
CA SER A 33 3.48 -11.62 -7.13
C SER A 33 3.64 -10.11 -7.25
N TYR A 34 3.18 -9.51 -8.35
CA TYR A 34 3.30 -8.08 -8.56
C TYR A 34 2.06 -7.36 -8.05
N VAL A 35 2.29 -6.42 -7.13
CA VAL A 35 1.28 -5.49 -6.64
C VAL A 35 1.77 -4.07 -6.88
N HIS A 36 0.94 -3.25 -7.53
CA HIS A 36 1.16 -1.83 -7.68
C HIS A 36 0.04 -1.06 -6.99
N VAL A 37 0.42 -0.16 -6.10
CA VAL A 37 -0.50 0.71 -5.36
C VAL A 37 -0.27 2.15 -5.81
N SER A 38 -1.34 2.81 -6.25
CA SER A 38 -1.33 4.22 -6.61
C SER A 38 -2.33 4.98 -5.76
N VAL A 39 -1.90 6.14 -5.25
CA VAL A 39 -2.73 7.05 -4.46
C VAL A 39 -2.56 8.49 -4.96
N PRO A 40 -3.58 9.36 -4.80
CA PRO A 40 -3.46 10.78 -5.10
C PRO A 40 -2.39 11.47 -4.24
N SER A 41 -1.84 12.58 -4.74
CA SER A 41 -0.81 13.36 -4.04
C SER A 41 -1.26 13.93 -2.68
N MET A 42 -2.57 14.00 -2.41
CA MET A 42 -3.09 14.42 -1.10
C MET A 42 -2.72 13.46 0.04
N TYR A 43 -2.30 12.24 -0.26
CA TYR A 43 -1.80 11.26 0.73
C TYR A 43 -0.32 11.46 1.08
N ARG A 44 0.38 12.40 0.44
CA ARG A 44 1.81 12.67 0.67
C ARG A 44 2.08 12.98 2.16
N GLY A 45 2.99 12.23 2.78
CA GLY A 45 3.32 12.39 4.21
C GLY A 45 2.25 11.92 5.20
N HIS A 46 1.16 11.32 4.71
CA HIS A 46 0.07 10.75 5.53
C HIS A 46 0.03 9.22 5.45
N MET A 47 1.01 8.60 4.80
CA MET A 47 1.14 7.16 4.68
C MET A 47 2.17 6.62 5.69
N CYS A 48 2.13 5.31 5.88
CA CYS A 48 3.14 4.57 6.61
C CYS A 48 3.10 3.10 6.16
N GLY A 49 4.12 2.32 6.51
CA GLY A 49 4.21 0.90 6.18
C GLY A 49 5.44 0.57 5.36
N LEU A 50 5.42 -0.62 4.76
CA LEU A 50 6.53 -1.13 3.94
C LEU A 50 6.81 -0.29 2.68
N ALA A 51 5.84 0.49 2.22
CA ALA A 51 5.98 1.40 1.08
C ALA A 51 6.49 2.81 1.48
N GLY A 52 6.93 2.99 2.73
CA GLY A 52 7.38 4.27 3.25
C GLY A 52 6.24 5.21 3.64
N ASN A 53 6.56 6.49 3.83
CA ASN A 53 5.60 7.51 4.27
C ASN A 53 5.10 8.42 3.13
N PHE A 54 5.60 8.19 1.91
CA PHE A 54 5.27 8.94 0.71
C PHE A 54 5.52 10.45 0.84
N ASN A 55 6.53 10.90 1.60
CA ASN A 55 6.86 12.33 1.71
C ASN A 55 7.91 12.80 0.68
N GLY A 56 8.57 11.86 -0.02
CA GLY A 56 9.61 12.12 -1.02
C GLY A 56 11.04 12.19 -0.47
N ASP A 57 11.25 11.89 0.81
CA ASP A 57 12.56 11.74 1.44
C ASP A 57 12.88 10.26 1.68
N LEU A 58 13.75 9.69 0.85
CA LEU A 58 14.14 8.28 0.96
C LEU A 58 14.86 7.94 2.27
N LYS A 59 15.31 8.94 3.04
CA LYS A 59 16.06 8.72 4.29
C LYS A 59 15.17 8.29 5.45
N ASP A 60 13.87 8.54 5.38
CA ASP A 60 12.94 8.23 6.47
C ASP A 60 11.92 7.14 6.12
N ASP A 61 12.03 6.53 4.93
CA ASP A 61 11.13 5.47 4.48
C ASP A 61 11.28 4.17 5.30
N PHE A 62 12.45 3.93 5.93
CA PHE A 62 12.65 2.82 6.87
C PHE A 62 12.22 3.19 8.29
N MET A 63 11.00 3.73 8.40
CA MET A 63 10.35 3.99 9.68
C MET A 63 9.65 2.72 10.19
N LEU A 64 10.03 2.27 11.39
CA LEU A 64 9.40 1.18 12.11
C LEU A 64 7.94 1.51 12.45
N ALA A 65 7.12 0.49 12.69
CA ALA A 65 5.71 0.67 13.08
C ALA A 65 5.50 1.48 14.37
N ASN A 66 6.54 1.64 15.20
CA ASN A 66 6.52 2.47 16.41
C ASN A 66 6.99 3.93 16.17
N GLY A 67 7.27 4.31 14.92
CA GLY A 67 7.69 5.65 14.53
C GLY A 67 9.20 5.93 14.62
N LYS A 68 10.03 4.95 15.00
CA LYS A 68 11.50 5.11 15.00
C LYS A 68 12.10 4.80 13.63
N LEU A 69 13.20 5.45 13.27
CA LEU A 69 13.97 5.12 12.06
C LEU A 69 14.95 3.97 12.34
N THR A 70 15.16 3.14 11.33
CA THR A 70 16.21 2.12 11.31
C THR A 70 16.93 2.13 9.96
N GLU A 71 18.17 1.66 9.94
CA GLU A 71 18.90 1.33 8.71
C GLU A 71 18.84 -0.18 8.41
N ASN A 72 18.30 -0.98 9.35
CA ASN A 72 18.19 -2.43 9.21
C ASN A 72 16.86 -2.81 8.52
N VAL A 73 16.96 -3.34 7.30
CA VAL A 73 15.81 -3.76 6.49
C VAL A 73 15.01 -4.92 7.11
N GLU A 74 15.67 -5.81 7.85
CA GLU A 74 15.04 -6.97 8.50
C GLU A 74 14.23 -6.51 9.71
N GLU A 75 14.78 -5.59 10.51
CA GLU A 75 14.08 -4.94 11.61
C GLU A 75 12.87 -4.15 11.10
N PHE A 76 13.06 -3.38 10.02
CA PHE A 76 12.00 -2.64 9.35
C PHE A 76 10.86 -3.57 8.93
N ALA A 77 11.16 -4.60 8.14
CA ALA A 77 10.17 -5.56 7.66
C ALA A 77 9.44 -6.29 8.80
N ALA A 78 10.18 -6.69 9.84
CA ALA A 78 9.61 -7.38 11.00
C ALA A 78 8.66 -6.48 11.81
N SER A 79 8.96 -5.18 11.93
CA SER A 79 8.14 -4.24 12.70
C SER A 79 6.73 -4.05 12.13
N TRP A 80 6.57 -4.22 10.82
CA TRP A 80 5.29 -4.06 10.10
C TRP A 80 4.48 -5.36 9.98
N LYS A 81 4.93 -6.44 10.62
CA LYS A 81 4.20 -7.70 10.64
C LYS A 81 2.87 -7.54 11.38
N VAL A 82 1.76 -7.80 10.68
CA VAL A 82 0.42 -7.84 11.30
C VAL A 82 0.23 -9.18 12.02
N PRO A 83 -0.27 -9.21 13.28
CA PRO A 83 -0.64 -10.45 13.95
C PRO A 83 -1.70 -11.21 13.16
N MET A 84 -1.47 -12.50 12.88
CA MET A 84 -2.53 -13.37 12.39
C MET A 84 -3.40 -13.79 13.57
N ASN A 85 -4.40 -12.97 13.89
CA ASN A 85 -5.50 -13.41 14.72
C ASN A 85 -6.49 -14.11 13.78
N GLY A 86 -6.63 -15.44 13.95
CA GLY A 86 -7.63 -16.24 13.24
C GLY A 86 -9.05 -15.95 13.69
#